data_AF-A0A7C3FI16-F1
#
_entry.id   AF-A0A7C3FI16-F1
#
_cell.length_a   1.000
_cell.length_b   1.000
_cell.length_c   1.000
_cell.angle_alpha   90.00
_cell.angle_beta   90.00
_cell.angle_gamma   90.00
#
_symmetry.space_group_name_H-M   'P 1'
#
loop_
_entity.id
_entity.type
_entity.pdbx_description
1 polymer ?
#
loop_
_entity_poly.entity_id
_entity_poly.type
_entity_poly.pdbx_seq_one_letter_code
_entity_poly.pdbx_strand_id
1 'polypeptide(L)' 'MRKRCTAKFKADVVTELLKEEKTLAQFASETGVSSKQLTRWKNHALAEMPRLFDPVSLTIKLMTPV' A
#
# COMPACT_ATOMS: atom_id res chain seq x y z
N MET A 1 11.34 -6.92 18.62
CA MET A 1 11.89 -6.40 17.35
C MET A 1 10.75 -5.79 16.53
N ARG A 2 10.74 -4.47 16.27
CA ARG A 2 9.74 -3.84 15.38
C ARG A 2 10.08 -4.22 13.95
N LYS A 3 9.38 -5.22 13.37
CA LYS A 3 9.47 -5.52 11.93
C LYS A 3 9.13 -4.22 11.19
N ARG A 4 10.13 -3.54 10.63
CA ARG A 4 9.92 -2.32 9.85
C ARG A 4 9.06 -2.71 8.65
N CYS A 5 7.76 -2.42 8.72
CA CYS A 5 6.88 -2.52 7.57
C CYS A 5 7.26 -1.38 6.62
N THR A 6 8.24 -1.65 5.75
CA THR A 6 8.71 -0.71 4.73
C THR A 6 7.57 -0.33 3.79
N ALA A 7 7.67 0.84 3.16
CA ALA A 7 6.68 1.25 2.16
C ALA A 7 6.52 0.19 1.06
N LYS A 8 7.63 -0.43 0.63
CA LYS A 8 7.63 -1.55 -0.31
C LYS A 8 6.82 -2.75 0.20
N PHE A 9 7.05 -3.19 1.43
CA PHE A 9 6.29 -4.31 2.01
C PHE A 9 4.78 -4.03 2.02
N LYS A 10 4.38 -2.81 2.41
CA LYS A 10 2.95 -2.42 2.38
C LYS A 10 2.38 -2.43 0.96
N ALA A 11 3.14 -1.94 -0.01
CA ALA A 11 2.72 -1.94 -1.42
C ALA A 11 2.57 -3.36 -1.97
N ASP A 12 3.53 -4.24 -1.70
CA ASP A 12 3.48 -5.65 -2.12
C ASP A 12 2.24 -6.34 -1.49
N VAL A 13 2.02 -6.15 -0.18
CA VAL A 13 0.85 -6.69 0.55
C VAL A 13 -0.48 -6.18 -0.03
N VAL A 14 -0.58 -4.88 -0.32
CA VAL A 14 -1.81 -4.30 -0.88
C VAL A 14 -2.04 -4.77 -2.32
N THR A 15 -0.99 -4.94 -3.10
CA THR A 15 -1.09 -5.45 -4.47
C THR A 15 -1.69 -6.86 -4.48
N GLU A 16 -1.19 -7.74 -3.61
CA GLU A 16 -1.74 -9.09 -3.45
C GLU A 16 -3.20 -9.06 -2.96
N LEU A 17 -3.55 -8.11 -2.09
CA LEU A 17 -4.93 -7.89 -1.64
C LEU A 17 -5.89 -7.37 -2.72
N LEU A 18 -5.37 -6.66 -3.72
CA LEU A 18 -6.15 -6.16 -4.85
C LEU A 18 -6.33 -7.23 -5.95
N LYS A 19 -5.43 -8.22 -6.02
CA LYS A 19 -5.56 -9.37 -6.91
C LYS A 19 -6.67 -10.35 -6.49
N GLU A 20 -7.15 -10.26 -5.24
CA GLU A 20 -8.17 -11.15 -4.65
C GLU A 20 -7.84 -12.66 -4.69
N GLU A 21 -6.60 -13.03 -5.00
CA GLU A 21 -6.13 -14.43 -5.05
C GLU A 21 -6.08 -15.10 -3.67
N LYS A 22 -5.97 -14.30 -2.59
CA LYS A 22 -5.93 -14.78 -1.21
C LYS A 22 -6.85 -13.94 -0.33
N THR A 23 -7.54 -14.59 0.59
CA THR A 23 -8.40 -13.89 1.56
C THR A 23 -7.56 -13.15 2.61
N LEU A 24 -8.10 -12.04 3.12
CA LEU A 24 -7.52 -11.24 4.21
C LEU A 24 -7.09 -12.08 5.43
N ALA A 25 -7.87 -13.13 5.75
CA ALA A 25 -7.61 -14.03 6.86
C ALA A 25 -6.37 -14.92 6.64
N GLN A 26 -6.19 -15.39 5.41
CA GLN A 26 -5.05 -16.21 5.01
C GLN A 26 -3.77 -15.38 4.98
N PHE A 27 -3.85 -14.16 4.43
CA PHE A 27 -2.73 -13.22 4.42
C PHE A 27 -2.32 -12.77 5.83
N ALA A 28 -3.30 -12.57 6.72
CA ALA A 28 -3.06 -12.22 8.12
C ALA A 28 -2.31 -13.34 8.87
N SER A 29 -2.64 -14.59 8.57
CA SER A 29 -1.99 -15.77 9.14
C SER A 29 -0.56 -15.95 8.62
N GLU A 30 -0.34 -15.72 7.31
CA GLU A 30 0.98 -15.87 6.67
C GLU A 30 1.97 -14.74 7.04
N THR A 31 1.50 -13.49 7.07
CA THR A 31 2.39 -12.33 7.28
C THR A 31 2.49 -11.90 8.75
N GLY A 32 1.59 -12.40 9.61
CA GLY A 32 1.45 -11.96 11.00
C GLY A 32 0.90 -10.53 11.12
N VAL A 33 0.33 -9.97 10.05
CA VAL A 33 -0.33 -8.66 10.04
C VAL A 33 -1.81 -8.84 10.32
N SER A 34 -2.35 -8.14 11.31
CA SER A 34 -3.79 -8.23 11.62
C SER A 34 -4.66 -7.84 10.42
N SER A 35 -5.76 -8.56 10.21
CA SER A 35 -6.76 -8.28 9.17
C SER A 35 -7.24 -6.82 9.18
N LYS A 36 -7.43 -6.21 10.35
CA LYS A 36 -7.79 -4.78 10.48
C LYS A 36 -6.74 -3.85 9.84
N GLN A 37 -5.47 -4.19 9.97
CA GLN A 37 -4.36 -3.40 9.44
C GLN A 37 -4.24 -3.56 7.92
N LEU A 38 -4.50 -4.77 7.40
CA LEU A 38 -4.61 -5.05 5.98
C LEU A 38 -5.76 -4.27 5.33
N THR A 39 -6.95 -4.26 5.95
CA THR A 39 -8.08 -3.44 5.48
C THR A 39 -7.73 -1.95 5.45
N ARG A 40 -7.05 -1.46 6.49
CA ARG A 40 -6.60 -0.05 6.53
C ARG A 40 -5.65 0.29 5.38
N TRP A 41 -4.72 -0.60 5.06
CA TRP A 41 -3.79 -0.39 3.94
C TRP A 41 -4.47 -0.47 2.58
N LYS A 42 -5.41 -1.41 2.39
CA LYS A 42 -6.23 -1.49 1.18
C LYS A 42 -7.02 -0.20 0.97
N ASN A 43 -7.72 0.28 1.99
CA ASN A 43 -8.50 1.52 1.91
C ASN A 43 -7.62 2.75 1.64
N HIS A 44 -6.47 2.83 2.30
CA HIS A 44 -5.53 3.93 2.08
C HIS A 44 -4.98 3.92 0.65
N ALA A 45 -4.63 2.74 0.12
CA ALA A 45 -4.14 2.65 -1.25
C ALA A 45 -5.22 3.02 -2.25
N LEU A 46 -6.46 2.56 -2.07
CA LEU A 46 -7.59 2.94 -2.93
C LEU A 46 -7.87 4.45 -2.89
N ALA A 47 -7.71 5.10 -1.73
CA ALA A 47 -7.89 6.54 -1.58
C ALA A 47 -6.78 7.36 -2.28
N GLU A 48 -5.53 6.89 -2.22
CA GLU A 48 -4.39 7.56 -2.88
C GLU A 48 -4.22 7.14 -4.36
N MET A 49 -4.89 6.06 -4.80
CA MET A 49 -4.76 5.52 -6.16
C MET A 49 -5.10 6.54 -7.26
N PRO A 50 -6.19 7.34 -7.17
CA PRO A 50 -6.49 8.36 -8.17
C PRO A 50 -5.35 9.36 -8.35
N ARG A 51 -4.68 9.74 -7.25
CA ARG A 51 -3.56 10.68 -7.25
C ARG A 51 -2.32 10.15 -7.99
N LEU A 52 -2.19 8.83 -8.14
CA LEU A 52 -1.13 8.21 -8.95
C LEU A 52 -1.37 8.35 -10.45
N PHE A 53 -2.63 8.51 -10.85
CA PHE A 53 -3.05 8.67 -12.25
C PHE A 53 -3.32 10.13 -12.62
N ASP A 54 -3.30 11.04 -11.65
CA ASP A 54 -3.33 12.47 -11.93
C ASP A 54 -2.06 12.88 -12.69
N PRO A 55 -2.18 13.48 -13.89
CA PRO A 55 -1.04 13.86 -14.74
C PRO A 55 -0.12 14.91 -14.11
N VAL A 56 -0.49 15.49 -12.97
CA VAL A 56 0.25 16.53 -12.22
C VAL A 56 1.36 15.93 -11.33
N SER A 57 1.40 14.61 -11.15
CA SER A 57 2.36 13.95 -10.23
C SER A 57 3.83 14.02 -10.68
N LEU A 58 4.09 14.17 -11.99
CA LEU A 58 5.47 14.31 -12.50
C LEU A 58 6.10 15.68 -12.22
N THR A 59 5.31 16.69 -11.87
CA THR A 59 5.77 18.09 -11.80
C THR A 59 6.43 18.45 -10.47
N ILE A 60 6.12 17.75 -9.37
CA ILE A 60 6.66 18.09 -8.05
C ILE A 60 8.17 17.75 -7.93
N LYS A 61 8.69 16.86 -8.79
CA LYS A 61 10.12 16.46 -8.74
C LYS A 61 11.05 17.42 -9.50
N LEU A 62 10.51 18.38 -10.27
CA LEU A 62 11.30 19.33 -11.07
C LEU A 62 11.38 20.73 -10.46
N MET A 63 10.75 20.97 -9.31
CA MET A 63 10.68 22.30 -8.71
C MET A 63 11.20 22.30 -7.27
N THR A 64 12.45 21.90 -7.08
CA THR A 64 13.27 22.34 -5.95
C THR A 64 14.22 23.42 -6.47
N PRO A 65 13.99 24.71 -6.21
CA PRO A 65 15.01 25.73 -6.44
C PRO A 65 16.16 25.53 -5.44
N VAL A 66 17.38 25.75 -5.96
CA VAL A 66 18.69 25.71 -5.29
C VAL A 66 18.72 26.60 -4.05
#